data_AF-A0AAN0MCA5-F1
#
_entry.id   AF-A0AAN0MCA5-F1
#
_cell.length_a   1.000
_cell.length_b   1.000
_cell.length_c   1.000
_cell.angle_alpha   90.00
_cell.angle_beta   90.00
_cell.angle_gamma   90.00
#
_symmetry.space_group_name_H-M   'P 1'
#
loop_
_entity.id
_entity.type
_entity.pdbx_description
1 polymer ?
#
loop_
_entity_poly.entity_id
_entity_poly.type
_entity_poly.pdbx_seq_one_letter_code
_entity_poly.pdbx_strand_id
1 'polypeptide(L)' 'MKYTSISEIGLLRKENQDNVAVVENHNALLAMVCDGIGGANAGSVASEMAARMLAESFVNHKYFTTLDEVTTGLIKRLLK' A
#
# COMPACT_ATOMS: atom_id res chain seq x y z
N MET A 1 11.81 8.43 10.12
CA MET A 1 12.46 7.15 10.51
C MET A 1 13.48 6.79 9.41
N LYS A 2 14.27 5.71 9.51
CA LYS A 2 15.14 5.25 8.40
C LYS A 2 14.61 3.93 7.84
N TYR A 3 14.35 3.88 6.54
CA TYR A 3 13.83 2.70 5.86
C TYR A 3 14.34 2.62 4.41
N THR A 4 14.28 1.42 3.86
CA THR A 4 14.53 1.10 2.45
C THR A 4 13.39 0.24 1.96
N SER A 5 13.01 0.41 0.69
CA SER A 5 12.06 -0.45 -0.01
C SER A 5 12.70 -0.96 -1.30
N ILE A 6 12.41 -2.22 -1.63
CA ILE A 6 12.81 -2.85 -2.89
C ILE A 6 11.62 -3.65 -3.42
N SER A 7 11.42 -3.62 -4.73
CA SER A 7 10.43 -4.44 -5.44
C SER A 7 11.07 -4.91 -6.73
N GLU A 8 11.05 -6.21 -6.98
CA GLU A 8 11.68 -6.85 -8.14
C GLU A 8 10.71 -7.80 -8.84
N ILE A 9 10.76 -7.83 -10.17
CA ILE A 9 9.96 -8.72 -11.01
C ILE A 9 10.33 -10.21 -10.87
N GLY A 10 11.57 -10.49 -10.45
CA GLY A 10 12.13 -11.83 -10.44
C GLY A 10 12.45 -12.37 -11.85
N LEU A 11 12.68 -13.67 -11.96
CA LEU A 11 13.28 -14.28 -13.18
C LEU A 11 12.27 -14.71 -14.24
N LEU A 12 11.01 -14.97 -13.87
CA LEU A 12 10.05 -15.70 -14.71
C LEU A 12 8.82 -14.88 -15.11
N ARG A 13 8.52 -13.79 -14.39
CA ARG A 13 7.32 -12.98 -14.64
C ARG A 13 7.57 -12.02 -15.79
N LYS A 14 6.51 -11.73 -16.56
CA LYS A 14 6.52 -10.72 -17.64
C LYS A 14 6.30 -9.30 -17.13
N GLU A 15 5.70 -9.17 -15.96
CA GLU A 15 5.38 -7.91 -15.32
C GLU A 15 5.54 -8.07 -13.80
N ASN A 16 6.03 -7.01 -13.14
CA ASN A 16 5.98 -6.92 -11.68
C ASN A 16 4.60 -6.39 -11.27
N GLN A 17 3.83 -7.22 -10.58
CA GLN A 17 2.50 -6.85 -10.08
C GLN A 17 2.54 -6.50 -8.60
N ASP A 18 3.73 -6.42 -7.99
CA ASP A 18 3.94 -6.02 -6.62
C ASP A 18 4.24 -4.52 -6.54
N ASN A 19 3.57 -3.84 -5.62
CA ASN A 19 3.83 -2.43 -5.31
C ASN A 19 4.22 -2.29 -3.83
N VAL A 20 5.27 -1.48 -3.57
CA VAL A 20 5.74 -1.17 -2.22
C VAL A 20 5.67 0.33 -2.00
N ALA A 21 5.01 0.73 -0.92
CA ALA A 21 4.94 2.13 -0.50
C ALA A 21 5.30 2.26 0.97
N VAL A 22 6.06 3.29 1.29
CA VAL A 22 6.37 3.68 2.67
C VAL A 22 6.10 5.17 2.80
N VAL A 23 5.14 5.52 3.66
CA VAL A 23 4.73 6.90 3.91
C VAL A 23 4.76 7.21 5.40
N GLU A 24 5.09 8.46 5.73
CA GLU A 24 5.13 8.97 7.10
C GLU A 24 3.98 9.94 7.33
N ASN A 25 3.45 9.95 8.55
CA ASN A 25 2.42 10.86 8.99
C ASN A 25 2.62 11.20 10.48
N HIS A 26 2.98 12.46 10.77
CA HIS A 26 3.38 12.92 12.11
C HIS A 26 4.45 12.00 12.73
N ASN A 27 4.08 11.21 13.74
CA ASN A 27 4.96 10.29 14.47
C ASN A 27 4.72 8.82 14.10
N ALA A 28 4.00 8.56 13.01
CA ALA A 28 3.67 7.22 12.53
C ALA A 28 4.27 6.97 11.13
N LEU A 29 4.57 5.71 10.86
CA LEU A 29 5.03 5.22 9.56
C LEU A 29 4.12 4.07 9.12
N LEU A 30 3.69 4.11 7.87
CA LEU A 30 2.99 3.02 7.23
C LEU A 30 3.88 2.47 6.11
N ALA A 31 4.30 1.23 6.27
CA ALA A 31 4.92 0.43 5.22
C ALA A 31 3.90 -0.60 4.74
N MET A 32 3.73 -0.72 3.42
CA MET A 32 2.78 -1.64 2.82
C MET A 32 3.36 -2.32 1.58
N VAL A 33 2.88 -3.53 1.34
CA VAL A 33 3.10 -4.29 0.11
C VAL A 33 1.73 -4.65 -0.46
N CYS A 34 1.54 -4.40 -1.74
CA CYS A 34 0.32 -4.74 -2.47
C CYS A 34 0.69 -5.72 -3.59
N ASP A 35 0.18 -6.95 -3.52
CA ASP A 35 0.34 -7.98 -4.55
C ASP A 35 -0.90 -8.00 -5.44
N GLY A 36 -0.70 -7.70 -6.72
CA GLY A 36 -1.75 -7.70 -7.73
C GLY A 36 -2.06 -9.13 -8.20
N ILE A 37 -3.34 -9.52 -8.16
CA ILE A 37 -3.77 -10.85 -8.62
C ILE A 37 -3.39 -11.03 -10.11
N GLY A 38 -2.53 -12.02 -10.36
CA GLY A 38 -2.10 -12.40 -11.70
C GLY A 38 -3.18 -13.12 -12.51
N GLY A 39 -3.03 -13.07 -13.84
CA GLY A 39 -3.93 -13.74 -14.79
C GLY A 39 -4.95 -12.80 -15.47
N ALA A 40 -5.20 -11.62 -14.90
CA ALA A 40 -5.94 -10.54 -15.56
C ALA A 40 -4.98 -9.41 -16.00
N ASN A 41 -5.33 -8.66 -17.05
CA ASN A 41 -4.52 -7.55 -17.61
C ASN A 41 -4.35 -6.32 -16.68
N ALA A 42 -4.65 -6.43 -15.39
CA ALA A 42 -4.74 -5.28 -14.48
C ALA A 42 -4.15 -5.53 -13.09
N GLY A 43 -3.36 -6.59 -12.88
CA GLY A 43 -2.76 -6.89 -11.57
C GLY A 43 -1.86 -5.75 -11.08
N SER A 44 -0.99 -5.23 -11.93
CA SER A 44 -0.12 -4.07 -11.64
C SER A 44 -0.91 -2.79 -11.35
N VAL A 45 -1.95 -2.53 -12.13
CA VAL A 45 -2.84 -1.38 -11.92
C VAL A 45 -3.57 -1.49 -10.57
N ALA A 46 -4.04 -2.70 -10.21
CA ALA A 46 -4.73 -2.94 -8.96
C ALA A 46 -3.82 -2.73 -7.74
N SER A 47 -2.59 -3.26 -7.79
CA SER A 47 -1.62 -3.11 -6.69
C SER A 47 -1.14 -1.67 -6.54
N GLU A 48 -0.88 -0.97 -7.65
CA GLU A 48 -0.56 0.46 -7.64
C GLU A 48 -1.71 1.29 -7.06
N MET A 49 -2.95 1.04 -7.50
CA MET A 49 -4.12 1.75 -7.01
C MET A 49 -4.33 1.54 -5.51
N ALA A 50 -4.16 0.31 -5.03
CA ALA A 50 -4.28 0.00 -3.61
C ALA A 50 -3.21 0.73 -2.78
N ALA A 51 -1.94 0.66 -3.21
CA ALA A 51 -0.84 1.33 -2.53
C ALA A 51 -1.05 2.86 -2.48
N ARG A 52 -1.45 3.45 -3.61
CA ARG A 52 -1.72 4.89 -3.72
C ARG A 52 -2.85 5.34 -2.81
N MET A 53 -4.01 4.67 -2.87
CA MET A 53 -5.18 5.05 -2.06
C MET A 53 -4.92 4.91 -0.55
N LEU A 54 -4.21 3.86 -0.13
CA LEU A 54 -3.80 3.69 1.26
C LEU A 54 -2.82 4.78 1.71
N ALA A 55 -1.82 5.08 0.88
CA ALA A 55 -0.85 6.12 1.16
C ALA A 55 -1.52 7.49 1.32
N GLU A 56 -2.38 7.87 0.36
CA GLU A 56 -3.17 9.10 0.41
C GLU A 56 -4.08 9.15 1.65
N SER A 57 -4.78 8.04 1.96
CA SER A 57 -5.63 7.97 3.16
C SER A 57 -4.82 8.10 4.44
N PHE A 58 -3.62 7.52 4.51
CA PHE A 58 -2.77 7.56 5.69
C PHE A 58 -2.20 8.95 5.93
N VAL A 59 -1.66 9.60 4.90
CA VAL A 59 -1.07 10.95 4.98
C VAL A 59 -2.11 12.00 5.34
N ASN A 60 -3.34 11.88 4.84
CA ASN A 60 -4.43 12.82 5.12
C ASN A 60 -5.13 12.60 6.46
N HIS A 61 -4.79 11.54 7.20
CA HIS A 61 -5.40 11.27 8.49
C HIS A 61 -4.72 12.09 9.58
N LYS A 62 -5.47 12.81 10.42
CA LYS A 62 -4.84 13.70 11.43
C LYS A 62 -4.18 12.94 12.57
N TYR A 63 -4.90 12.00 13.18
CA TYR A 63 -4.41 11.23 14.32
C TYR A 63 -5.08 9.86 14.32
N PHE A 64 -4.29 8.81 14.46
CA PHE A 64 -4.81 7.48 14.79
C PHE A 64 -4.92 7.40 16.31
N THR A 65 -6.12 7.17 16.84
CA THR A 65 -6.34 7.10 18.29
C THR A 65 -6.35 5.66 18.82
N THR A 66 -6.65 4.70 17.95
CA THR A 66 -6.65 3.28 18.29
C THR A 66 -6.03 2.42 17.18
N LEU A 67 -5.54 1.23 17.55
CA LEU A 67 -5.07 0.26 16.56
C LEU A 67 -6.18 -0.17 15.59
N ASP A 68 -7.42 -0.30 16.08
CA ASP A 68 -8.55 -0.71 15.23
C ASP A 68 -8.89 0.34 14.16
N GLU A 69 -8.73 1.64 14.47
CA GLU A 69 -8.84 2.70 13.46
C GLU A 69 -7.79 2.58 12.36
N VAL A 70 -6.57 2.13 12.70
CA VAL A 70 -5.51 1.89 11.71
C VAL A 70 -5.90 0.73 10.80
N THR A 71 -6.21 -0.44 11.35
CA THR A 71 -6.53 -1.63 10.55
C THR A 71 -7.85 -1.49 9.80
N THR A 72 -8.92 -1.18 10.52
CA THR A 72 -10.27 -1.21 9.98
C THR A 72 -10.59 0.06 9.21
N GLY A 73 -10.08 1.21 9.66
CA GLY A 73 -10.34 2.51 9.03
C GLY A 73 -9.63 2.70 7.69
N LEU A 74 -8.37 2.25 7.56
CA LEU A 74 -7.63 2.33 6.29
C LEU A 74 -8.19 1.34 5.25
N ILE A 75 -8.44 0.08 5.64
CA ILE A 75 -8.96 -0.94 4.72
C ILE A 75 -10.38 -0.60 4.25
N LYS A 76 -11.27 -0.12 5.14
CA LYS A 76 -12.63 0.27 4.73
C LYS A 76 -12.66 1.43 3.74
N ARG A 77 -11.59 2.24 3.65
CA ARG A 77 -11.51 3.35 2.68
C ARG A 77 -11.05 2.89 1.30
N LEU A 78 -10.38 1.75 1.19
CA LEU A 78 -10.06 1.11 -0.09
C LEU A 78 -11.30 0.52 -0.79
N LEU A 79 -12.28 0.04 -0.02
CA LEU A 79 -13.43 -0.73 -0.52
C LEU A 79 -14.68 0.12 -0.74
N LYS A 80 -14.56 1.45 -0.77
CA LYS A 80 -15.66 2.39 -0.97
C LYS A 80 -15.65 2.99 -2.37
#